data_AF-A0A0B6YUS8-F1
#
_entry.id   AF-A0A0B6YUS8-F1
#
_cell.length_a   1.000
_cell.length_b   1.000
_cell.length_c   1.000
_cell.angle_alpha   90.00
_cell.angle_beta   90.00
_cell.angle_gamma   90.00
#
_symmetry.space_group_name_H-M   'P 1'
#
loop_
_entity.id
_entity.type
_entity.pdbx_description
1 polymer ?
#
loop_
_entity_poly.entity_id
_entity_poly.type
_entity_poly.pdbx_seq_one_letter_code
_entity_poly.pdbx_strand_id
1 'polypeptide(L)'
;DDLTAKDGTVLDMNASMRDIHYIFGMSWYVSDNESLFTQTRTTDFDMSIDEETTVSPQSDYYMPVFLDEIQSVVVPNDTEEVCGENTECQFDYMVSGKKSIAVAMLMFSELFEERLKDVSQVVRCPYFSASGIENGSRNLTGLQVG
;
A
#
# COMPACT_ATOMS: atom_id res chain seq x y z
N ASP A 1 9.88 -10.35 7.55
CA ASP A 1 10.30 -8.98 7.86
C ASP A 1 10.44 -8.35 6.50
N ASP A 2 9.35 -7.71 6.09
CA ASP A 2 9.06 -7.49 4.68
C ASP A 2 9.37 -6.03 4.30
N LEU A 3 9.56 -5.15 5.30
CA LEU A 3 9.92 -3.75 5.16
C LEU A 3 11.39 -3.50 5.54
N THR A 4 12.29 -4.27 4.93
CA THR A 4 13.75 -4.12 5.10
C THR A 4 14.35 -3.32 3.94
N ALA A 5 14.92 -2.16 4.22
CA ALA A 5 15.60 -1.31 3.26
C ALA A 5 16.91 -1.94 2.75
N LYS A 6 17.45 -1.41 1.64
CA LYS A 6 18.67 -1.94 0.99
C LYS A 6 19.90 -1.97 1.91
N ASP A 7 19.97 -1.07 2.89
CA ASP A 7 21.06 -0.98 3.87
C ASP A 7 20.87 -1.91 5.09
N GLY A 8 19.76 -2.65 5.15
CA GLY A 8 19.40 -3.55 6.25
C GLY A 8 18.55 -2.89 7.34
N THR A 9 18.20 -1.61 7.21
CA THR A 9 17.25 -0.94 8.12
C THR A 9 15.87 -1.58 8.03
N VAL A 10 15.28 -1.92 9.17
CA VAL A 10 13.95 -2.53 9.26
C VAL A 10 12.95 -1.48 9.75
N LEU A 11 11.89 -1.24 8.99
CA LEU A 11 10.80 -0.34 9.39
C LEU A 11 9.77 -1.06 10.27
N ASP A 12 9.16 -0.32 11.20
CA ASP A 12 8.04 -0.79 12.00
C ASP A 12 6.80 -1.07 11.12
N MET A 13 5.95 -2.00 11.55
CA MET A 13 4.70 -2.31 10.82
C MET A 13 3.73 -1.12 10.78
N ASN A 14 3.86 -0.17 11.70
CA ASN A 14 3.07 1.07 11.75
C ASN A 14 3.83 2.28 11.18
N ALA A 15 4.90 2.07 10.42
CA ALA A 15 5.63 3.16 9.77
C ALA A 15 4.69 3.99 8.87
N SER A 16 4.94 5.30 8.78
CA SER A 16 4.15 6.16 7.92
C SER A 16 4.34 5.77 6.45
N MET A 17 3.34 6.04 5.61
CA MET A 17 3.49 5.80 4.16
C MET A 17 4.66 6.57 3.56
N ARG A 18 4.97 7.74 4.12
CA ARG A 18 6.13 8.55 3.73
C ARG A 18 7.45 7.84 4.03
N ASP A 19 7.57 7.25 5.21
CA ASP A 19 8.75 6.47 5.60
C ASP A 19 8.86 5.19 4.76
N ILE A 20 7.75 4.50 4.53
CA ILE A 20 7.70 3.33 3.66
C ILE A 20 8.16 3.69 2.25
N HIS A 21 7.74 4.84 1.71
CA HIS A 21 8.18 5.29 0.40
C HIS A 21 9.67 5.66 0.38
N TYR A 22 10.12 6.59 1.24
CA TYR A 22 11.47 7.15 1.13
C TYR A 22 12.56 6.31 1.78
N ILE A 23 12.30 5.68 2.93
CA ILE A 23 13.30 4.91 3.66
C ILE A 23 13.38 3.50 3.09
N PHE A 24 12.24 2.86 2.83
CA PHE A 24 12.20 1.52 2.26
C PHE A 24 12.19 1.53 0.73
N GLY A 25 11.12 2.01 0.09
CA GLY A 25 10.91 1.88 -1.36
C GLY A 25 12.03 2.52 -2.20
N MET A 26 12.36 3.78 -1.91
CA MET A 26 13.38 4.52 -2.64
C MET A 26 14.80 4.01 -2.36
N SER A 27 15.04 3.28 -1.27
CA SER A 27 16.34 2.62 -1.05
C SER A 27 16.62 1.53 -2.09
N TRP A 28 15.57 0.98 -2.69
CA TRP A 28 15.63 -0.04 -3.74
C TRP A 28 15.63 0.54 -5.16
N TYR A 29 15.63 1.87 -5.30
CA TYR A 29 15.72 2.54 -6.59
C TYR A 29 17.06 2.18 -7.28
N VAL A 30 16.99 1.80 -8.55
CA VAL A 30 18.14 1.50 -9.39
C VAL A 30 18.38 2.69 -10.31
N SER A 31 19.58 3.25 -10.29
CA SER A 31 19.93 4.37 -11.15
C SER A 31 20.07 3.93 -12.62
N ASP A 32 19.84 4.85 -13.55
CA ASP A 32 19.84 4.58 -15.00
C ASP A 32 21.12 3.90 -15.50
N ASN A 33 22.27 4.18 -14.89
CA ASN A 33 23.56 3.57 -15.24
C ASN A 33 23.71 2.11 -14.76
N GLU A 34 22.92 1.69 -13.77
CA GLU A 34 22.88 0.33 -13.23
C GLU A 34 21.68 -0.46 -13.79
N SER A 35 20.71 0.24 -14.38
CA SER A 35 19.52 -0.38 -14.97
C SER A 35 19.84 -1.10 -16.27
N LEU A 36 19.35 -2.33 -16.40
CA LEU A 36 19.33 -3.08 -17.67
C LEU A 36 18.18 -2.64 -18.59
N PHE A 37 17.24 -1.86 -18.06
CA PHE A 37 16.08 -1.36 -18.78
C PHE A 37 16.22 0.13 -19.04
N THR A 38 16.06 0.54 -20.29
CA THR A 38 15.95 1.95 -20.63
C THR A 38 14.49 2.36 -20.51
N GLN A 39 14.20 3.22 -19.54
CA GLN A 39 12.90 3.88 -19.47
C GLN A 39 12.93 5.07 -20.42
N THR A 40 12.41 4.90 -21.64
CA THR A 40 12.01 6.07 -22.44
C THR A 40 10.92 6.81 -21.67
N ARG A 41 11.00 8.15 -21.62
CA ARG A 41 9.90 9.00 -21.13
C ARG A 41 8.68 8.76 -22.01
N THR A 42 7.90 7.75 -21.68
CA THR A 42 6.61 7.50 -22.31
C THR A 42 5.60 8.37 -21.58
N THR A 43 5.02 9.30 -22.34
CA THR A 43 3.87 10.16 -22.01
C THR A 43 2.66 9.40 -21.45
N ASP A 44 2.63 8.08 -21.54
CA ASP A 44 1.45 7.28 -21.24
C ASP A 44 1.23 7.00 -19.75
N PHE A 45 2.29 7.11 -18.91
CA PHE A 45 2.18 6.94 -17.45
C PHE A 45 2.20 8.27 -16.69
N ASP A 46 2.54 9.35 -17.40
CA ASP A 46 2.52 10.71 -16.87
C ASP A 46 1.31 11.45 -17.44
N MET A 47 0.13 11.15 -16.88
CA MET A 47 -1.10 11.87 -17.23
C MET A 47 -1.10 13.34 -16.76
N SER A 48 0.01 13.85 -16.21
CA SER A 48 0.14 15.24 -15.75
C SER A 48 0.84 16.16 -16.75
N ILE A 49 1.38 15.62 -17.84
CA ILE A 49 2.03 16.41 -18.88
C ILE A 49 1.06 16.61 -20.05
N ASP A 50 0.40 17.77 -20.05
CA ASP A 50 -0.19 18.31 -21.27
C ASP A 50 0.94 18.44 -22.31
N GLU A 51 0.73 17.84 -23.49
CA GLU A 51 1.59 18.02 -24.67
C GLU A 51 1.96 19.51 -24.80
N GLU A 52 3.26 19.83 -24.83
CA GLU A 52 3.83 21.18 -25.07
C GLU A 52 4.48 21.88 -23.86
N THR A 53 5.25 21.18 -23.02
CA THR A 53 6.35 21.86 -22.29
C THR A 53 7.64 21.05 -22.27
N THR A 54 8.70 21.66 -22.81
CA THR A 54 10.09 21.18 -22.72
C THR A 54 10.63 21.45 -21.32
N VAL A 55 10.26 20.61 -20.36
CA VAL A 55 10.73 20.74 -18.97
C VAL A 55 11.99 19.89 -18.73
N SER A 56 12.93 20.49 -18.00
CA SER A 56 14.26 19.98 -17.69
C SER A 56 14.25 18.56 -17.07
N PRO A 57 15.21 17.67 -17.39
CA PRO A 57 15.19 16.29 -16.92
C PRO A 57 15.26 16.06 -15.40
N GLN A 58 15.48 17.11 -14.62
CA GLN A 58 15.66 17.06 -13.17
C GLN A 58 14.39 17.46 -12.38
N SER A 59 13.30 17.85 -13.05
CA SER A 59 12.03 18.22 -12.40
C SER A 59 11.00 17.09 -12.36
N ASP A 60 11.27 15.93 -12.98
CA ASP A 60 10.27 14.89 -13.29
C ASP A 60 10.29 13.72 -12.30
N TYR A 61 10.57 13.96 -11.01
CA TYR A 61 10.45 12.91 -10.00
C TYR A 61 8.98 12.79 -9.60
N TYR A 62 8.35 11.66 -9.95
CA TYR A 62 7.06 11.27 -9.38
C TYR A 62 7.09 11.49 -7.86
N MET A 63 6.25 12.39 -7.38
CA MET A 63 6.05 12.61 -5.96
C MET A 63 4.69 12.03 -5.58
N PRO A 64 4.64 10.93 -4.81
CA PRO A 64 3.36 10.37 -4.39
C PRO A 64 2.62 11.39 -3.50
N VAL A 65 1.31 11.47 -3.69
CA VAL A 65 0.43 12.11 -2.72
C VAL A 65 0.18 11.12 -1.60
N PHE A 66 0.42 11.55 -0.35
CA PHE A 66 0.17 10.71 0.82
C PHE A 66 -1.19 11.04 1.46
N LEU A 67 -1.82 10.05 2.09
CA LEU A 67 -3.18 10.15 2.64
C LEU A 67 -3.29 11.23 3.73
N ASP A 68 -2.25 11.42 4.53
CA ASP A 68 -2.17 12.46 5.57
C ASP A 68 -2.23 13.87 4.98
N GLU A 69 -1.71 14.08 3.77
CA GLU A 69 -1.82 15.36 3.07
C GLU A 69 -3.28 15.66 2.71
N ILE A 70 -4.04 14.65 2.30
CA ILE A 70 -5.44 14.81 1.90
C ILE A 70 -6.35 15.04 3.11
N GLN A 71 -6.10 14.35 4.23
CA GLN A 71 -6.86 14.53 5.46
C GLN A 71 -6.71 15.93 6.06
N SER A 72 -5.62 16.64 5.73
CA SER A 72 -5.37 18.00 6.19
C SER A 72 -6.06 19.09 5.34
N VAL A 73 -6.65 18.71 4.20
CA VAL A 73 -7.25 19.62 3.22
C VAL A 73 -8.77 19.62 3.34
N VAL A 74 -9.40 20.74 3.02
CA VAL A 74 -10.87 20.82 2.94
C VAL A 74 -11.34 19.94 1.79
N VAL A 75 -12.11 18.90 2.11
CA VAL A 75 -12.69 17.98 1.12
C VAL A 75 -13.63 18.76 0.20
N PRO A 76 -13.44 18.72 -1.13
CA PRO A 76 -14.36 19.34 -2.07
C PRO A 76 -15.78 18.77 -1.94
N ASN A 77 -16.80 19.61 -2.09
CA ASN A 77 -18.20 19.20 -1.88
C ASN A 77 -18.65 18.07 -2.82
N ASP A 78 -18.11 18.01 -4.05
CA ASP A 78 -18.39 16.92 -5.00
C ASP A 78 -17.71 15.60 -4.58
N THR A 79 -16.57 15.68 -3.91
CA THR A 79 -15.89 14.51 -3.34
C THR A 79 -16.67 13.98 -2.15
N GLU A 80 -17.12 14.86 -1.25
CA GLU A 80 -17.96 14.50 -0.10
C GLU A 80 -19.31 13.91 -0.56
N GLU A 81 -19.93 14.45 -1.61
CA GLU A 81 -21.18 13.92 -2.18
C GLU A 81 -21.02 12.48 -2.69
N VAL A 82 -19.86 12.13 -3.26
CA VAL A 82 -19.61 10.79 -3.82
C VAL A 82 -19.11 9.80 -2.78
N CYS A 83 -18.20 10.23 -1.91
CA CYS A 83 -17.44 9.35 -1.03
C CYS A 83 -17.91 9.37 0.43
N GLY A 84 -18.70 10.37 0.84
CA GLY A 84 -19.04 10.58 2.24
C GLY A 84 -17.78 10.65 3.10
N GLU A 85 -17.72 9.83 4.16
CA GLU A 85 -16.57 9.74 5.09
C GLU A 85 -15.52 8.69 4.69
N ASN A 86 -15.68 7.98 3.56
CA ASN A 86 -14.71 6.95 3.14
C ASN A 86 -13.41 7.61 2.64
N THR A 87 -12.35 7.53 3.44
CA THR A 87 -11.07 8.22 3.21
C THR A 87 -10.33 7.75 1.96
N GLU A 88 -10.43 6.47 1.64
CA GLU A 88 -9.80 5.83 0.49
C GLU A 88 -10.47 6.29 -0.82
N CYS A 89 -11.79 6.38 -0.82
CA CYS A 89 -12.57 6.96 -1.93
C CYS A 89 -12.25 8.44 -2.11
N GLN A 90 -12.21 9.21 -1.02
CA GLN A 90 -11.83 10.63 -1.08
C GLN A 90 -10.43 10.80 -1.68
N PHE A 91 -9.47 9.98 -1.24
CA PHE A 91 -8.11 9.97 -1.76
C PHE A 91 -8.10 9.68 -3.26
N ASP A 92 -8.72 8.57 -3.69
CA ASP A 92 -8.75 8.18 -5.09
C ASP A 92 -9.43 9.24 -5.96
N TYR A 93 -10.49 9.89 -5.48
CA TYR A 93 -11.12 10.97 -6.23
C TYR A 93 -10.21 12.20 -6.33
N MET A 94 -9.64 12.65 -5.21
CA MET A 94 -8.83 13.87 -5.17
C MET A 94 -7.51 13.72 -5.96
N VAL A 95 -6.88 12.54 -5.92
CA VAL A 95 -5.63 12.29 -6.64
C VAL A 95 -5.86 12.02 -8.13
N SER A 96 -6.91 11.26 -8.47
CA SER A 96 -7.14 10.90 -9.88
C SER A 96 -8.00 11.89 -10.65
N GLY A 97 -8.78 12.72 -9.96
CA GLY A 97 -9.83 13.57 -10.54
C GLY A 97 -10.99 12.80 -11.18
N LYS A 98 -11.04 11.46 -11.04
CA LYS A 98 -11.98 10.59 -11.77
C LYS A 98 -12.98 9.96 -10.82
N LYS A 99 -14.23 10.45 -10.87
CA LYS A 99 -15.38 9.90 -10.13
C LYS A 99 -15.55 8.38 -10.30
N SER A 100 -15.27 7.84 -11.49
CA SER A 100 -15.40 6.40 -11.74
C SER A 100 -14.43 5.54 -10.92
N ILE A 101 -13.22 6.05 -10.66
CA ILE A 101 -12.22 5.36 -9.83
C ILE A 101 -12.66 5.41 -8.37
N ALA A 102 -13.08 6.57 -7.89
CA ALA A 102 -13.60 6.76 -6.54
C ALA A 102 -14.80 5.84 -6.23
N VAL A 103 -15.78 5.76 -7.14
CA VAL A 103 -16.94 4.87 -6.98
C VAL A 103 -16.53 3.40 -6.95
N ALA A 104 -15.54 3.00 -7.77
CA ALA A 104 -15.03 1.63 -7.75
C ALA A 104 -14.34 1.31 -6.41
N MET A 105 -13.59 2.26 -5.84
CA MET A 105 -12.98 2.12 -4.51
C MET A 105 -14.02 2.05 -3.39
N LEU A 106 -15.09 2.85 -3.47
CA LEU A 106 -16.19 2.78 -2.51
C LEU A 106 -16.85 1.41 -2.51
N MET A 107 -17.20 0.89 -3.69
CA MET A 107 -17.75 -0.47 -3.84
C MET A 107 -16.79 -1.54 -3.33
N PHE A 108 -15.50 -1.40 -3.60
CA PHE A 108 -14.49 -2.32 -3.10
C PHE A 108 -14.41 -2.31 -1.57
N SER A 109 -14.45 -1.12 -0.95
CA SER A 109 -14.42 -0.96 0.51
C SER A 109 -15.61 -1.63 1.18
N GLU A 110 -16.82 -1.44 0.64
CA GLU A 110 -18.04 -2.08 1.16
C GLU A 110 -17.95 -3.61 1.08
N LEU A 111 -17.48 -4.15 -0.06
CA LEU A 111 -17.26 -5.58 -0.24
C LEU A 111 -16.20 -6.12 0.72
N PHE A 112 -15.12 -5.37 0.95
CA PHE A 112 -14.07 -5.76 1.88
C PHE A 112 -14.60 -5.86 3.31
N GLU A 113 -15.37 -4.88 3.77
CA GLU A 113 -16.02 -4.88 5.08
C GLU A 113 -17.03 -6.02 5.24
N GLU A 114 -17.75 -6.37 4.17
CA GLU A 114 -18.60 -7.57 4.18
C GLU A 114 -17.76 -8.83 4.36
N ARG A 115 -16.66 -8.96 3.60
CA ARG A 115 -15.76 -10.11 3.67
C ARG A 115 -15.07 -10.26 5.02
N LEU A 116 -14.73 -9.15 5.68
CA LEU A 116 -14.12 -9.20 7.02
C LEU A 116 -14.99 -9.92 8.05
N LYS A 117 -16.32 -9.93 7.87
CA LYS A 117 -17.24 -10.68 8.74
C LYS A 117 -17.08 -12.20 8.63
N ASP A 118 -16.61 -12.68 7.49
CA ASP A 118 -16.38 -14.09 7.22
C ASP A 118 -14.94 -14.53 7.57
N VAL A 119 -14.06 -13.59 7.92
CA VAL A 119 -12.68 -13.89 8.30
C VAL A 119 -12.63 -14.29 9.76
N SER A 120 -12.26 -15.55 10.02
CA SER A 120 -11.88 -16.01 11.36
C SER A 120 -10.37 -15.96 11.52
N GLN A 121 -9.91 -15.64 12.73
CA GLN A 121 -8.48 -15.71 13.05
C GLN A 121 -8.01 -17.14 12.85
N VAL A 122 -7.04 -17.34 11.96
CA VAL A 122 -6.37 -18.63 11.80
C VAL A 122 -5.60 -18.90 13.09
N VAL A 123 -6.16 -19.74 13.97
CA VAL A 123 -5.45 -20.26 15.14
C VAL A 123 -4.35 -21.18 14.62
N ARG A 124 -3.14 -20.65 14.47
CA ARG A 124 -1.97 -21.49 14.27
C ARG A 124 -1.67 -22.20 15.59
N CYS A 125 -1.53 -23.52 15.55
CA CYS A 125 -1.02 -24.27 16.70
C CYS A 125 0.31 -23.64 17.14
N PRO A 126 0.55 -23.48 18.47
CA PRO A 126 1.79 -22.94 18.97
C PRO A 126 2.98 -23.71 18.41
N TYR A 127 4.03 -22.98 18.03
CA TYR A 127 5.29 -23.58 17.62
C TYR A 127 5.90 -24.24 18.86
N PHE A 128 5.91 -25.57 18.91
CA PHE A 128 6.61 -26.27 19.98
C PHE A 128 8.11 -25.99 19.82
N SER A 129 8.77 -25.53 20.89
CA SER A 129 10.22 -25.40 20.91
C SER A 129 10.86 -26.76 20.57
N ALA A 130 12.02 -26.77 19.91
CA ALA A 130 12.75 -27.99 19.53
C ALA A 130 12.94 -28.99 20.69
N SER A 131 12.94 -28.50 21.93
CA SER A 131 13.00 -29.26 23.19
C SER A 131 11.72 -30.05 23.53
N GLY A 132 10.60 -29.82 22.83
CA GLY A 132 9.30 -30.44 23.10
C GLY A 132 9.00 -31.69 22.27
N ILE A 133 9.95 -32.14 21.43
CA ILE A 133 9.81 -33.34 20.58
C ILE A 133 10.92 -34.32 20.96
N GLU A 134 10.78 -34.98 22.10
CA GLU A 134 11.58 -36.17 22.41
C GLU A 134 10.90 -37.40 21.79
N ASN A 135 11.54 -37.99 20.78
CA ASN A 135 11.20 -39.30 20.18
C ASN A 135 10.00 -39.39 19.23
N GLY A 136 9.49 -38.28 18.68
CA GLY A 136 8.56 -38.33 17.54
C GLY A 136 7.21 -39.03 17.78
N SER A 137 6.86 -39.35 19.03
CA SER A 137 5.55 -39.89 19.40
C SER A 137 4.65 -38.74 19.84
N ARG A 138 3.52 -38.57 19.14
CA ARG A 138 2.53 -37.53 19.42
C ARG A 138 1.39 -38.14 20.24
N ASN A 139 1.15 -37.65 21.45
CA ASN A 139 -0.08 -37.92 22.17
C ASN A 139 -0.84 -36.59 22.32
N LEU A 140 -1.84 -36.38 21.46
CA LEU A 140 -2.68 -35.19 21.50
C LEU A 140 -3.69 -35.35 22.64
N THR A 141 -3.40 -34.77 23.80
CA THR A 141 -4.40 -34.56 24.85
C THR A 141 -4.79 -33.09 24.83
N GLY A 142 -5.92 -32.79 24.20
CA GLY A 142 -6.44 -31.42 24.05
C GLY A 142 -7.77 -31.41 23.30
N LEU A 143 -8.72 -30.64 23.82
CA LEU A 143 -10.16 -30.66 23.49
C LEU A 143 -10.47 -30.53 21.99
N GLN A 144 -11.47 -31.29 21.55
CA GLN A 144 -12.18 -31.10 20.29
C GLN A 144 -12.87 -29.73 20.29
N VAL A 145 -12.57 -28.91 19.30
CA VAL A 145 -13.44 -27.79 18.87
C VAL A 145 -14.58 -28.38 18.04
N GLY A 146 -15.81 -28.07 18.46
CA GLY A 146 -17.05 -28.42 17.75
C GLY A 146 -17.33 -27.52 16.56
#